data_AF-A0A4Y1X4I9-F1
#
_entry.id   AF-A0A4Y1X4I9-F1
#
_cell.length_a   1.000
_cell.length_b   1.000
_cell.length_c   1.000
_cell.angle_alpha   90.00
_cell.angle_beta   90.00
_cell.angle_gamma   90.00
#
_symmetry.space_group_name_H-M   'P 1'
#
loop_
_entity.id
_entity.type
_entity.pdbx_description
1 polymer ?
#
loop_
_entity_poly.entity_id
_entity_poly.type
_entity_poly.pdbx_seq_one_letter_code
_entity_poly.pdbx_strand_id
1 'polypeptide(L)'
;MKRFLLPLVCAALAFGIASCSDDDTPGDPAGTVMLNMLDEHNGRTLLDDSDIYINDAGNFVSGGDCSLFMLGEASGLGAVRIASLRNPVPEAAVSPGQGYAAVCSAAAMQFPSQCVALPLDGSGANLLKFYVVSSLPDGENGSKGVVVKFVTAQPQRHGLPEWGDTVLTIENYDHLGQEVVYTLPTEDFEFVLDGEGQIGCEKRGRKLVFALTDWPYPGQRFGLTLRIGESYTNVFVEFLS
;
A
#
# COMPACT_ATOMS: atom_id res chain seq x y z
N MET A 1 11.29 -21.56 -78.27
CA MET A 1 11.00 -22.93 -77.80
C MET A 1 11.81 -23.18 -76.54
N LYS A 2 11.17 -23.62 -75.44
CA LYS A 2 11.76 -24.29 -74.26
C LYS A 2 12.73 -23.44 -73.41
N ARG A 3 12.78 -23.50 -72.08
CA ARG A 3 11.94 -23.96 -70.97
C ARG A 3 12.71 -23.52 -69.71
N PHE A 4 11.98 -23.16 -68.66
CA PHE A 4 12.45 -22.94 -67.29
C PHE A 4 13.47 -23.99 -66.82
N LEU A 5 14.45 -23.58 -65.98
CA LEU A 5 14.52 -23.96 -64.55
C LEU A 5 15.81 -23.44 -63.89
N LEU A 6 15.62 -22.77 -62.75
CA LEU A 6 16.63 -22.45 -61.72
C LEU A 6 17.09 -23.74 -61.00
N PRO A 7 18.16 -23.67 -60.19
CA PRO A 7 17.86 -23.73 -58.75
C PRO A 7 18.60 -22.67 -57.92
N LEU A 8 17.82 -21.98 -57.09
CA LEU A 8 18.25 -21.13 -55.98
C LEU A 8 18.60 -22.08 -54.82
N VAL A 9 19.86 -22.12 -54.42
CA VAL A 9 20.26 -22.80 -53.19
C VAL A 9 19.96 -21.85 -52.02
N CYS A 10 18.80 -22.04 -51.38
CA CYS A 10 18.49 -21.39 -50.11
C CYS A 10 19.20 -22.14 -48.98
N ALA A 11 20.30 -21.58 -48.49
CA ALA A 11 20.88 -21.98 -47.22
C ALA A 11 19.99 -21.41 -46.09
N ALA A 12 19.21 -22.26 -45.43
CA ALA A 12 18.48 -21.91 -44.22
C ALA A 12 19.48 -21.85 -43.05
N LEU A 13 19.90 -20.63 -42.70
CA LEU A 13 20.53 -20.35 -41.41
C LEU A 13 19.44 -20.45 -40.33
N ALA A 14 19.42 -21.57 -39.61
CA ALA A 14 18.71 -21.71 -38.36
C ALA A 14 19.41 -20.84 -37.30
N PHE A 15 19.05 -19.56 -37.23
CA PHE A 15 19.28 -18.79 -36.02
C PHE A 15 18.27 -19.26 -34.98
N GLY A 16 18.70 -20.20 -34.15
CA GLY A 16 18.10 -20.40 -32.84
C GLY A 16 18.29 -19.11 -32.06
N ILE A 17 17.29 -18.23 -32.11
CA ILE A 17 17.11 -17.22 -31.07
C ILE A 17 16.85 -17.99 -29.79
N ALA A 18 17.90 -18.14 -28.98
CA ALA A 18 17.73 -18.38 -27.56
C ALA A 18 16.90 -17.20 -27.06
N SER A 19 15.61 -17.45 -26.85
CA SER A 19 14.73 -16.55 -26.12
C SER A 19 15.19 -16.59 -24.67
N CYS A 20 16.27 -15.87 -24.36
CA CYS A 20 16.53 -15.41 -23.02
C CYS A 20 15.44 -14.37 -22.75
N SER A 21 14.29 -14.82 -22.24
CA SER A 21 13.47 -13.92 -21.46
C SER A 21 14.31 -13.61 -20.23
N ASP A 22 14.95 -12.44 -20.21
CA ASP A 22 15.25 -11.79 -18.94
C ASP A 22 13.88 -11.60 -18.28
N ASP A 23 13.47 -12.59 -17.50
CA ASP A 23 12.27 -12.53 -16.70
C ASP A 23 12.61 -11.60 -15.53
N ASP A 24 12.60 -10.31 -15.82
CA ASP A 24 12.84 -9.21 -14.88
C ASP A 24 11.70 -9.10 -13.84
N THR A 25 10.79 -10.09 -13.78
CA THR A 25 9.73 -10.16 -12.78
C THR A 25 10.37 -10.31 -11.41
N PRO A 26 10.15 -9.34 -10.49
CA PRO A 26 10.65 -9.49 -9.13
C PRO A 26 10.10 -10.77 -8.50
N GLY A 27 10.99 -11.55 -7.91
CA GLY A 27 10.61 -12.78 -7.22
C GLY A 27 9.58 -12.52 -6.11
N ASP A 28 8.77 -13.54 -5.82
CA ASP A 28 7.77 -13.46 -4.77
C ASP A 28 8.43 -13.20 -3.40
N PRO A 29 7.84 -12.36 -2.53
CA PRO A 29 8.39 -12.07 -1.22
C PRO A 29 8.41 -13.32 -0.32
N ALA A 30 9.33 -13.33 0.65
CA ALA A 30 9.36 -14.38 1.67
C ALA A 30 8.02 -14.46 2.42
N GLY A 31 7.57 -15.67 2.70
CA GLY A 31 6.25 -15.90 3.33
C GLY A 31 5.08 -15.89 2.37
N THR A 32 5.31 -15.84 1.05
CA THR A 32 4.23 -15.96 0.05
C THR A 32 3.54 -17.30 0.16
N VAL A 33 2.20 -17.26 0.20
CA VAL A 33 1.31 -18.42 0.14
C VAL A 33 0.57 -18.42 -1.18
N MET A 34 0.37 -19.60 -1.76
CA MET A 34 -0.51 -19.80 -2.92
C MET A 34 -1.78 -20.50 -2.45
N LEU A 35 -2.93 -19.95 -2.82
CA LEU A 35 -4.24 -20.41 -2.40
C LEU A 35 -5.16 -20.56 -3.61
N ASN A 36 -5.80 -21.72 -3.72
CA ASN A 36 -6.94 -21.91 -4.60
C ASN A 36 -8.18 -21.37 -3.87
N MET A 37 -8.65 -20.21 -4.29
CA MET A 37 -9.72 -19.48 -3.64
C MET A 37 -11.01 -19.69 -4.42
N LEU A 38 -11.94 -20.49 -3.86
CA LEU A 38 -13.25 -20.73 -4.43
C LEU A 38 -14.20 -19.57 -4.16
N ASP A 39 -15.06 -19.26 -5.12
CA ASP A 39 -16.14 -18.28 -4.95
C ASP A 39 -17.26 -18.79 -4.03
N GLU A 40 -18.16 -17.88 -3.67
CA GLU A 40 -19.28 -18.13 -2.76
C GLU A 40 -20.21 -19.24 -3.26
N HIS A 41 -20.49 -19.30 -4.55
CA HIS A 41 -21.29 -20.36 -5.17
C HIS A 41 -20.62 -21.74 -5.08
N ASN A 42 -19.29 -21.79 -5.14
CA ASN A 42 -18.49 -23.00 -5.20
C ASN A 42 -17.90 -23.43 -3.84
N GLY A 43 -18.41 -22.89 -2.73
CA GLY A 43 -18.06 -23.33 -1.37
C GLY A 43 -17.17 -22.37 -0.58
N ARG A 44 -17.00 -21.13 -1.06
CA ARG A 44 -16.36 -19.98 -0.41
C ARG A 44 -15.04 -20.27 0.31
N THR A 45 -13.94 -19.78 -0.23
CA THR A 45 -12.63 -19.78 0.47
C THR A 45 -12.28 -18.38 0.97
N LEU A 46 -11.86 -18.26 2.22
CA LEU A 46 -11.37 -17.00 2.80
C LEU A 46 -9.88 -16.80 2.48
N LEU A 47 -9.46 -15.55 2.32
CA LEU A 47 -8.05 -15.18 2.14
C LEU A 47 -7.37 -15.03 3.51
N ASP A 48 -6.38 -15.87 3.80
CA ASP A 48 -5.67 -15.90 5.09
C ASP A 48 -6.61 -16.04 6.31
N ASP A 49 -6.30 -15.39 7.44
CA ASP A 49 -7.16 -15.23 8.62
C ASP A 49 -8.12 -14.04 8.51
N SER A 50 -8.27 -13.46 7.30
CA SER A 50 -9.20 -12.36 7.04
C SER A 50 -10.62 -12.84 6.76
N ASP A 51 -11.52 -11.88 6.57
CA ASP A 51 -12.90 -12.06 6.15
C ASP A 51 -13.10 -11.82 4.65
N ILE A 52 -12.02 -11.76 3.87
CA ILE A 52 -12.07 -11.48 2.43
C ILE A 52 -12.39 -12.76 1.67
N TYR A 53 -13.42 -12.69 0.83
CA TYR A 53 -13.85 -13.80 -0.04
C TYR A 53 -14.27 -13.30 -1.44
N ILE A 54 -14.55 -14.22 -2.36
CA ILE A 54 -15.07 -13.90 -3.69
C ILE A 54 -16.58 -14.13 -3.69
N ASN A 55 -17.36 -13.09 -3.94
CA ASN A 55 -18.82 -13.18 -4.01
C ASN A 55 -19.30 -13.80 -5.33
N ASP A 56 -20.62 -14.05 -5.45
CA ASP A 56 -21.25 -14.59 -6.65
C ASP A 56 -21.08 -13.72 -7.91
N ALA A 57 -20.74 -12.44 -7.75
CA ALA A 57 -20.45 -11.52 -8.86
C ALA A 57 -18.98 -11.60 -9.33
N GLY A 58 -18.14 -12.41 -8.69
CA GLY A 58 -16.73 -12.52 -9.02
C GLY A 58 -15.89 -11.34 -8.51
N ASN A 59 -16.32 -10.69 -7.43
CA ASN A 59 -15.58 -9.61 -6.78
C ASN A 59 -15.00 -10.09 -5.45
N PHE A 60 -13.79 -9.62 -5.13
CA PHE A 60 -13.31 -9.62 -3.76
C PHE A 60 -14.20 -8.69 -2.93
N VAL A 61 -14.67 -9.21 -1.81
CA VAL A 61 -15.46 -8.48 -0.82
C VAL A 61 -14.94 -8.80 0.57
N SER A 62 -15.08 -7.85 1.50
CA SER A 62 -14.77 -8.03 2.92
C SER A 62 -16.06 -8.29 3.70
N GLY A 63 -16.09 -9.35 4.50
CA GLY A 63 -17.20 -9.64 5.42
C GLY A 63 -17.22 -8.76 6.68
N GLY A 64 -16.19 -7.95 6.90
CA GLY A 64 -15.99 -7.10 8.08
C GLY A 64 -15.05 -5.93 7.77
N ASP A 65 -14.10 -5.62 8.66
CA ASP A 65 -13.41 -4.32 8.71
C ASP A 65 -12.20 -4.17 7.77
N CYS A 66 -12.08 -5.02 6.74
CA CYS A 66 -11.03 -4.87 5.74
C CYS A 66 -11.39 -3.82 4.66
N SER A 67 -10.49 -2.86 4.46
CA SER A 67 -10.53 -1.95 3.31
C SER A 67 -9.79 -2.55 2.12
N LEU A 68 -10.43 -2.66 0.95
CA LEU A 68 -9.87 -3.25 -0.26
C LEU A 68 -9.33 -2.19 -1.23
N PHE A 69 -8.20 -2.49 -1.90
CA PHE A 69 -7.55 -1.61 -2.85
C PHE A 69 -7.14 -2.38 -4.11
N MET A 70 -7.48 -1.82 -5.28
CA MET A 70 -6.97 -2.30 -6.57
C MET A 70 -5.66 -1.58 -6.89
N LEU A 71 -4.57 -2.33 -7.08
CA LEU A 71 -3.24 -1.78 -7.35
C LEU A 71 -2.87 -1.84 -8.84
N GLY A 72 -3.69 -2.48 -9.66
CA GLY A 72 -3.53 -2.57 -11.11
C GLY A 72 -2.70 -3.77 -11.55
N GLU A 73 -2.32 -3.76 -12.83
CA GLU A 73 -1.59 -4.87 -13.45
C GLU A 73 -0.24 -5.11 -12.79
N ALA A 74 0.10 -6.39 -12.63
CA ALA A 74 1.40 -6.83 -12.14
C ALA A 74 1.81 -8.12 -12.84
N SER A 75 3.12 -8.34 -13.04
CA SER A 75 3.61 -9.61 -13.58
C SER A 75 3.70 -10.73 -12.54
N GLY A 76 3.41 -10.43 -11.27
CA GLY A 76 3.45 -11.37 -10.15
C GLY A 76 3.35 -10.65 -8.81
N LEU A 77 3.30 -11.41 -7.70
CA LEU A 77 3.15 -10.82 -6.36
C LEU A 77 4.35 -9.93 -6.00
N GLY A 78 5.57 -10.32 -6.39
CA GLY A 78 6.77 -9.49 -6.22
C GLY A 78 6.69 -8.12 -6.92
N ALA A 79 5.96 -8.04 -8.05
CA ALA A 79 5.78 -6.83 -8.84
C ALA A 79 4.67 -5.91 -8.31
N VAL A 80 3.73 -6.40 -7.50
CA VAL A 80 2.67 -5.56 -6.92
C VAL A 80 3.30 -4.50 -6.00
N ARG A 81 3.04 -3.21 -6.23
CA ARG A 81 3.62 -2.12 -5.43
C ARG A 81 2.51 -1.30 -4.78
N ILE A 82 2.65 -1.08 -3.47
CA ILE A 82 1.78 -0.15 -2.75
C ILE A 82 2.45 1.22 -2.84
N ALA A 83 2.04 2.03 -3.83
CA ALA A 83 2.46 3.42 -3.89
C ALA A 83 1.66 4.29 -2.90
N SER A 84 0.35 4.04 -2.82
CA SER A 84 -0.55 4.63 -1.83
C SER A 84 -1.78 3.73 -1.68
N LEU A 85 -2.40 3.75 -0.49
CA LEU A 85 -3.66 3.06 -0.23
C LEU A 85 -4.81 4.07 -0.25
N ARG A 86 -5.11 4.59 -1.44
CA ARG A 86 -6.13 5.62 -1.66
C ARG A 86 -7.38 4.99 -2.27
N ASN A 87 -8.55 5.55 -1.96
CA ASN A 87 -9.84 5.15 -2.51
C ASN A 87 -10.16 3.66 -2.25
N PRO A 88 -10.33 3.26 -0.98
CA PRO A 88 -10.79 1.91 -0.70
C PRO A 88 -12.12 1.65 -1.41
N VAL A 89 -12.28 0.45 -1.96
CA VAL A 89 -13.50 0.02 -2.66
C VAL A 89 -14.27 -0.99 -1.83
N PRO A 90 -15.62 -0.95 -1.85
CA PRO A 90 -16.43 -1.95 -1.14
C PRO A 90 -16.30 -3.34 -1.76
N GLU A 91 -16.12 -3.39 -3.08
CA GLU A 91 -15.89 -4.61 -3.85
C GLU A 91 -14.82 -4.35 -4.90
N ALA A 92 -13.93 -5.32 -5.13
CA ALA A 92 -12.89 -5.24 -6.15
C ALA A 92 -13.04 -6.40 -7.14
N ALA A 93 -13.21 -6.09 -8.43
CA ALA A 93 -13.34 -7.12 -9.46
C ALA A 93 -12.12 -8.04 -9.47
N VAL A 94 -12.35 -9.35 -9.42
CA VAL A 94 -11.27 -10.35 -9.49
C VAL A 94 -10.84 -10.48 -10.94
N SER A 95 -9.55 -10.29 -11.21
CA SER A 95 -9.02 -10.38 -12.59
C SER A 95 -7.59 -10.93 -12.59
N PRO A 96 -7.31 -12.02 -13.32
CA PRO A 96 -5.95 -12.52 -13.50
C PRO A 96 -4.99 -11.45 -13.98
N GLY A 97 -3.77 -11.45 -13.46
CA GLY A 97 -2.77 -10.43 -13.77
C GLY A 97 -2.88 -9.15 -12.95
N GLN A 98 -3.84 -9.04 -12.04
CA GLN A 98 -4.02 -7.85 -11.20
C GLN A 98 -3.47 -8.05 -9.78
N GLY A 99 -2.92 -6.97 -9.24
CA GLY A 99 -2.49 -6.81 -7.86
C GLY A 99 -3.50 -6.06 -7.01
N TYR A 100 -3.56 -6.43 -5.75
CA TYR A 100 -4.49 -5.88 -4.76
C TYR A 100 -3.80 -5.74 -3.41
N ALA A 101 -4.38 -4.90 -2.57
CA ALA A 101 -4.06 -4.86 -1.15
C ALA A 101 -5.34 -4.82 -0.31
N ALA A 102 -5.24 -5.29 0.93
CA ALA A 102 -6.27 -5.09 1.92
C ALA A 102 -5.65 -4.63 3.24
N VAL A 103 -6.33 -3.70 3.90
CA VAL A 103 -6.00 -3.26 5.25
C VAL A 103 -7.08 -3.75 6.19
N CYS A 104 -6.72 -4.72 7.01
CA CYS A 104 -7.62 -5.35 7.98
C CYS A 104 -7.19 -4.92 9.39
N SER A 105 -7.55 -3.70 9.77
CA SER A 105 -7.22 -3.17 11.10
C SER A 105 -8.17 -2.04 11.50
N ALA A 106 -8.79 -2.18 12.66
CA ALA A 106 -9.57 -1.10 13.28
C ALA A 106 -8.72 0.12 13.67
N ALA A 107 -7.40 -0.07 13.77
CA ALA A 107 -6.46 1.02 14.03
C ALA A 107 -6.00 1.72 12.74
N ALA A 108 -6.42 1.26 11.56
CA ALA A 108 -6.11 1.99 10.33
C ALA A 108 -6.78 3.38 10.34
N MET A 109 -6.05 4.40 9.89
CA MET A 109 -6.52 5.77 9.86
C MET A 109 -6.65 6.26 8.42
N GLN A 110 -7.76 6.93 8.10
CA GLN A 110 -7.91 7.67 6.86
C GLN A 110 -7.45 9.12 7.04
N PHE A 111 -6.51 9.54 6.20
CA PHE A 111 -5.96 10.91 6.19
C PHE A 111 -6.80 11.84 5.29
N PRO A 112 -6.64 13.17 5.39
CA PRO A 112 -7.40 14.14 4.59
C PRO A 112 -7.33 13.89 3.07
N SER A 113 -6.22 13.34 2.58
CA SER A 113 -6.09 12.96 1.17
C SER A 113 -6.88 11.70 0.78
N GLN A 114 -7.58 11.06 1.71
CA GLN A 114 -8.26 9.76 1.57
C GLN A 114 -7.33 8.55 1.50
N CYS A 115 -6.02 8.75 1.67
CA CYS A 115 -5.09 7.65 1.91
C CYS A 115 -5.38 7.00 3.27
N VAL A 116 -5.49 5.68 3.27
CA VAL A 116 -5.51 4.85 4.48
C VAL A 116 -4.08 4.49 4.85
N ALA A 117 -3.75 4.52 6.14
CA ALA A 117 -2.46 4.10 6.64
C ALA A 117 -2.61 3.27 7.91
N LEU A 118 -1.65 2.38 8.15
CA LEU A 118 -1.58 1.53 9.33
C LEU A 118 -0.60 2.09 10.38
N PRO A 119 -0.87 1.88 11.67
CA PRO A 119 0.02 2.35 12.73
C PRO A 119 1.34 1.58 12.76
N LEU A 120 2.40 2.26 13.22
CA LEU A 120 3.70 1.67 13.51
C LEU A 120 3.90 1.30 15.00
N ASP A 121 2.81 1.24 15.78
CA ASP A 121 2.84 0.94 17.23
C ASP A 121 2.93 -0.56 17.56
N GLY A 122 2.92 -1.42 16.55
CA GLY A 122 2.94 -2.87 16.73
C GLY A 122 1.59 -3.48 17.13
N SER A 123 0.47 -2.75 17.01
CA SER A 123 -0.89 -3.22 17.32
C SER A 123 -1.44 -4.37 16.44
N GLY A 124 -0.59 -5.00 15.61
CA GLY A 124 -0.98 -6.16 14.81
C GLY A 124 -1.79 -5.81 13.56
N ALA A 125 -1.46 -4.68 12.92
CA ALA A 125 -2.15 -4.24 11.73
C ALA A 125 -1.86 -5.17 10.54
N ASN A 126 -2.90 -5.81 9.98
CA ASN A 126 -2.75 -6.76 8.88
C ASN A 126 -2.84 -6.01 7.53
N LEU A 127 -1.68 -5.88 6.86
CA LEU A 127 -1.59 -5.44 5.48
C LEU A 127 -1.43 -6.65 4.57
N LEU A 128 -2.51 -7.07 3.92
CA LEU A 128 -2.47 -8.12 2.92
C LEU A 128 -2.09 -7.53 1.57
N LYS A 129 -1.18 -8.20 0.89
CA LYS A 129 -0.83 -7.94 -0.50
C LYS A 129 -1.06 -9.21 -1.28
N PHE A 130 -1.83 -9.14 -2.36
CA PHE A 130 -2.22 -10.32 -3.11
C PHE A 130 -2.29 -10.08 -4.61
N TYR A 131 -2.15 -11.15 -5.36
CA TYR A 131 -2.06 -11.17 -6.81
C TYR A 131 -2.85 -12.36 -7.36
N VAL A 132 -3.69 -12.10 -8.35
CA VAL A 132 -4.49 -13.14 -9.01
C VAL A 132 -3.67 -13.76 -10.13
N VAL A 133 -3.30 -15.02 -9.97
CA VAL A 133 -2.47 -15.75 -10.94
C VAL A 133 -3.30 -16.17 -12.15
N SER A 134 -4.43 -16.82 -11.91
CA SER A 134 -5.28 -17.36 -12.97
C SER A 134 -6.67 -17.72 -12.43
N SER A 135 -7.63 -17.90 -13.33
CA SER A 135 -8.94 -18.48 -13.00
C SER A 135 -8.83 -19.98 -12.71
N LEU A 136 -9.68 -20.48 -11.81
CA LEU A 136 -9.86 -21.91 -11.58
C LEU A 136 -10.95 -22.42 -12.51
N PRO A 137 -10.66 -23.33 -13.45
CA PRO A 137 -11.63 -23.73 -14.47
C PRO A 137 -12.82 -24.49 -13.87
N ASP A 138 -14.02 -24.18 -14.38
CA ASP A 138 -15.26 -24.95 -14.20
C ASP A 138 -15.84 -25.39 -15.56
N GLY A 139 -15.41 -26.55 -16.05
CA GLY A 139 -15.78 -26.99 -17.40
C GLY A 139 -15.19 -26.10 -18.49
N GLU A 140 -15.88 -25.98 -19.63
CA GLU A 140 -15.32 -25.30 -20.82
C GLU A 140 -15.31 -23.77 -20.74
N ASN A 141 -16.24 -23.15 -20.01
CA ASN A 141 -16.39 -21.68 -19.97
C ASN A 141 -16.70 -21.10 -18.59
N GLY A 142 -16.73 -21.92 -17.53
CA GLY A 142 -16.99 -21.47 -16.17
C GLY A 142 -15.70 -21.27 -15.37
N SER A 143 -15.81 -20.54 -14.26
CA SER A 143 -14.77 -20.44 -13.25
C SER A 143 -15.37 -20.80 -11.89
N LYS A 144 -14.63 -21.53 -11.06
CA LYS A 144 -15.02 -21.79 -9.65
C LYS A 144 -14.40 -20.80 -8.67
N GLY A 145 -13.59 -19.88 -9.16
CA GLY A 145 -12.76 -18.99 -8.35
C GLY A 145 -11.41 -18.71 -9.01
N VAL A 146 -10.37 -18.48 -8.21
CA VAL A 146 -9.04 -18.12 -8.73
C VAL A 146 -7.91 -18.75 -7.93
N VAL A 147 -6.74 -18.83 -8.55
CA VAL A 147 -5.47 -19.05 -7.86
C VAL A 147 -4.92 -17.69 -7.45
N VAL A 148 -4.71 -17.49 -6.15
CA VAL A 148 -4.17 -16.25 -5.58
C VAL A 148 -2.80 -16.55 -4.95
N LYS A 149 -1.84 -15.66 -5.16
CA LYS A 149 -0.65 -15.56 -4.32
C LYS A 149 -0.85 -14.39 -3.36
N PHE A 150 -0.56 -14.57 -2.08
CA PHE A 150 -0.64 -13.51 -1.11
C PHE A 150 0.48 -13.56 -0.07
N VAL A 151 0.68 -12.44 0.60
CA VAL A 151 1.57 -12.31 1.75
C VAL A 151 0.98 -11.29 2.72
N THR A 152 1.14 -11.57 4.01
CA THR A 152 0.85 -10.61 5.09
C THR A 152 2.11 -9.80 5.34
N ALA A 153 2.05 -8.54 4.95
CA ALA A 153 3.14 -7.59 5.07
C ALA A 153 3.01 -6.76 6.35
N GLN A 154 4.13 -6.23 6.81
CA GLN A 154 4.15 -5.19 7.83
C GLN A 154 4.25 -3.82 7.17
N PRO A 155 3.58 -2.77 7.70
CA PRO A 155 3.75 -1.41 7.21
C PRO A 155 5.21 -0.97 7.34
N GLN A 156 5.74 -0.31 6.32
CA GLN A 156 7.13 0.13 6.34
C GLN A 156 7.28 1.47 7.06
N ARG A 157 8.38 1.66 7.80
CA ARG A 157 8.58 2.89 8.57
C ARG A 157 8.77 4.14 7.71
N HIS A 158 9.34 4.02 6.50
CA HIS A 158 9.60 5.15 5.58
C HIS A 158 10.37 6.34 6.21
N GLY A 159 11.17 6.09 7.25
CA GLY A 159 11.86 7.14 7.99
C GLY A 159 10.97 7.97 8.92
N LEU A 160 9.75 7.51 9.20
CA LEU A 160 8.91 8.06 10.27
C LEU A 160 9.58 7.86 11.65
N PRO A 161 9.41 8.83 12.57
CA PRO A 161 9.91 8.73 13.95
C PRO A 161 9.24 7.59 14.74
N GLU A 162 9.84 7.19 15.86
CA GLU A 162 9.25 6.16 16.73
C GLU A 162 7.94 6.65 17.34
N TRP A 163 7.02 5.71 17.54
CA TRP A 163 5.75 6.02 18.16
C TRP A 163 5.95 6.54 19.58
N GLY A 164 5.34 7.68 19.89
CA GLY A 164 5.40 8.33 21.19
C GLY A 164 6.60 9.27 21.39
N ASP A 165 7.50 9.38 20.41
CA ASP A 165 8.65 10.29 20.47
C ASP A 165 8.20 11.76 20.60
N THR A 166 9.04 12.58 21.26
CA THR A 166 8.99 14.04 21.10
C THR A 166 9.92 14.41 19.95
N VAL A 167 9.35 14.81 18.81
CA VAL A 167 10.11 15.10 17.58
C VAL A 167 10.60 16.53 17.50
N LEU A 168 10.00 17.40 18.29
CA LEU A 168 10.35 18.80 18.37
C LEU A 168 10.09 19.34 19.78
N THR A 169 11.09 19.99 20.34
CA THR A 169 10.97 20.78 21.56
C THR A 169 11.07 22.25 21.18
N ILE A 170 10.06 23.02 21.59
CA ILE A 170 9.98 24.46 21.38
C ILE A 170 10.44 25.13 22.67
N GLU A 171 11.61 25.76 22.61
CA GLU A 171 12.25 26.49 23.72
C GLU A 171 12.57 27.92 23.30
N ASN A 172 12.79 28.83 24.27
CA ASN A 172 13.22 30.22 24.04
C ASN A 172 12.34 30.95 23.00
N TYR A 173 11.03 30.84 23.16
CA TYR A 173 10.06 31.46 22.27
C TYR A 173 9.75 32.89 22.73
N ASP A 174 10.18 33.88 21.95
CA ASP A 174 10.13 35.29 22.37
C ASP A 174 8.80 35.98 22.03
N HIS A 175 8.10 35.50 21.01
CA HIS A 175 6.83 36.05 20.55
C HIS A 175 5.96 35.03 19.81
N LEU A 176 4.64 35.24 19.85
CA LEU A 176 3.70 34.47 19.03
C LEU A 176 3.99 34.68 17.54
N GLY A 177 3.79 33.63 16.75
CA GLY A 177 4.08 33.64 15.32
C GLY A 177 5.54 33.42 14.93
N GLN A 178 6.49 33.35 15.89
CA GLN A 178 7.84 32.83 15.61
C GLN A 178 7.71 31.43 14.99
N GLU A 179 8.59 31.06 14.07
CA GLU A 179 8.49 29.78 13.36
C GLU A 179 9.56 28.81 13.81
N VAL A 180 9.17 27.55 14.01
CA VAL A 180 10.08 26.43 14.26
C VAL A 180 9.80 25.32 13.27
N VAL A 181 10.85 24.63 12.83
CA VAL A 181 10.79 23.72 11.69
C VAL A 181 11.16 22.31 12.08
N TYR A 182 10.29 21.36 11.79
CA TYR A 182 10.62 19.94 11.76
C TYR A 182 10.71 19.47 10.30
N THR A 183 11.70 18.63 9.98
CA THR A 183 11.97 18.24 8.60
C THR A 183 11.85 16.74 8.42
N LEU A 184 11.03 16.33 7.45
CA LEU A 184 10.75 14.94 7.12
C LEU A 184 11.65 14.42 5.98
N PRO A 185 11.76 13.09 5.80
CA PRO A 185 12.59 12.48 4.76
C PRO A 185 12.05 12.68 3.34
N THR A 186 10.77 12.98 3.18
CA THR A 186 10.09 13.14 1.88
C THR A 186 9.13 14.33 1.88
N GLU A 187 8.74 14.78 0.70
CA GLU A 187 7.64 15.74 0.50
C GLU A 187 6.28 15.04 0.43
N ASP A 188 6.22 13.74 0.15
CA ASP A 188 4.99 12.96 0.14
C ASP A 188 4.66 12.46 1.56
N PHE A 189 4.16 13.39 2.37
CA PHE A 189 3.66 13.12 3.70
C PHE A 189 2.39 13.90 3.99
N GLU A 190 1.62 13.41 4.96
CA GLU A 190 0.49 14.10 5.56
C GLU A 190 0.61 14.14 7.07
N PHE A 191 -0.11 15.05 7.70
CA PHE A 191 -0.10 15.19 9.14
C PHE A 191 -1.47 15.60 9.67
N VAL A 192 -1.71 15.28 10.95
CA VAL A 192 -2.83 15.77 11.74
C VAL A 192 -2.26 16.24 13.08
N LEU A 193 -2.47 17.51 13.42
CA LEU A 193 -2.02 18.11 14.67
C LEU A 193 -3.20 18.25 15.63
N ASP A 194 -3.02 17.79 16.85
CA ASP A 194 -3.92 18.00 17.98
C ASP A 194 -3.36 19.12 18.88
N GLY A 195 -3.88 20.33 18.69
CA GLY A 195 -3.45 21.52 19.42
C GLY A 195 -4.39 22.71 19.25
N GLU A 196 -5.68 22.44 19.03
CA GLU A 196 -6.71 23.38 18.57
C GLU A 196 -6.51 24.82 19.09
N GLY A 197 -6.07 25.71 18.19
CA GLY A 197 -6.00 27.15 18.41
C GLY A 197 -4.76 27.68 19.16
N GLN A 198 -3.91 26.82 19.72
CA GLN A 198 -2.69 27.25 20.44
C GLN A 198 -1.42 27.11 19.60
N ILE A 199 -1.41 26.18 18.65
CA ILE A 199 -0.29 25.96 17.74
C ILE A 199 -0.83 25.77 16.32
N GLY A 200 -0.30 26.56 15.40
CA GLY A 200 -0.46 26.36 13.97
C GLY A 200 0.64 25.45 13.45
N CYS A 201 0.31 24.63 12.44
CA CYS A 201 1.29 23.87 11.70
C CYS A 201 0.92 23.84 10.22
N GLU A 202 1.91 24.09 9.37
CA GLU A 202 1.75 24.04 7.93
C GLU A 202 2.90 23.31 7.24
N LYS A 203 2.58 22.70 6.10
CA LYS A 203 3.55 22.01 5.27
C LYS A 203 4.20 22.97 4.28
N ARG A 204 5.55 23.01 4.26
CA ARG A 204 6.36 23.73 3.28
C ARG A 204 7.40 22.80 2.66
N GLY A 205 7.09 22.21 1.51
CA GLY A 205 7.90 21.13 0.91
C GLY A 205 7.97 19.93 1.87
N ARG A 206 9.19 19.46 2.18
CA ARG A 206 9.45 18.39 3.18
C ARG A 206 9.42 18.84 4.65
N LYS A 207 9.00 20.08 4.92
CA LYS A 207 9.04 20.66 6.28
C LYS A 207 7.65 20.82 6.85
N LEU A 208 7.54 20.59 8.15
CA LEU A 208 6.46 21.09 8.99
C LEU A 208 6.94 22.35 9.69
N VAL A 209 6.23 23.44 9.49
CA VAL A 209 6.51 24.73 10.12
C VAL A 209 5.45 24.98 11.18
N PHE A 210 5.89 25.09 12.42
CA PHE A 210 5.07 25.34 13.58
C PHE A 210 5.17 26.79 14.00
N ALA A 211 4.05 27.37 14.40
CA ALA A 211 4.00 28.70 14.99
C ALA A 211 2.97 28.71 16.12
N LEU A 212 3.37 29.16 17.31
CA LEU A 212 2.43 29.35 18.41
C LEU A 212 1.46 30.50 18.10
N THR A 213 0.17 30.24 18.29
CA THR A 213 -0.92 31.21 18.16
C THR A 213 -1.46 31.67 19.50
N ASP A 214 -1.13 30.94 20.57
CA ASP A 214 -1.35 31.31 21.97
C ASP A 214 -0.18 30.78 22.82
N TRP A 215 -0.06 31.23 24.07
CA TRP A 215 1.01 30.79 24.98
C TRP A 215 0.62 29.51 25.71
N PRO A 216 1.22 28.35 25.37
CA PRO A 216 0.94 27.10 26.06
C PRO A 216 1.59 27.06 27.45
N TYR A 217 1.14 26.12 28.26
CA TYR A 217 1.75 25.87 29.56
C TYR A 217 3.12 25.19 29.40
N PRO A 218 4.11 25.48 30.25
CA PRO A 218 5.38 24.77 30.23
C PRO A 218 5.17 23.26 30.43
N GLY A 219 5.79 22.44 29.59
CA GLY A 219 5.62 20.99 29.54
C GLY A 219 4.37 20.52 28.80
N GLN A 220 3.60 21.43 28.18
CA GLN A 220 2.47 21.05 27.35
C GLN A 220 2.97 20.33 26.07
N ARG A 221 2.31 19.22 25.75
CA ARG A 221 2.58 18.42 24.55
C ARG A 221 1.39 18.47 23.60
N PHE A 222 1.67 18.63 22.32
CA PHE A 222 0.71 18.59 21.23
C PHE A 222 0.89 17.29 20.46
N GLY A 223 -0.20 16.53 20.28
CA GLY A 223 -0.17 15.29 19.51
C GLY A 223 0.01 15.59 18.03
N LEU A 224 0.90 14.89 17.36
CA LEU A 224 1.17 15.02 15.93
C LEU A 224 1.16 13.64 15.31
N THR A 225 0.15 13.37 14.48
CA THR A 225 0.09 12.15 13.69
C THR A 225 0.71 12.41 12.33
N LEU A 226 1.67 11.58 11.91
CA LEU A 226 2.42 11.73 10.65
C LEU A 226 2.22 10.49 9.77
N ARG A 227 1.86 10.69 8.50
CA ARG A 227 1.75 9.63 7.48
C ARG A 227 2.82 9.80 6.41
N ILE A 228 3.48 8.68 6.07
CA ILE A 228 4.23 8.52 4.82
C ILE A 228 3.86 7.16 4.23
N GLY A 229 3.52 7.11 2.94
CA GLY A 229 3.07 5.88 2.28
C GLY A 229 1.85 5.25 2.95
N GLU A 230 1.92 3.95 3.19
CA GLU A 230 0.92 3.14 3.88
C GLU A 230 1.00 3.19 5.41
N SER A 231 1.89 4.00 5.97
CA SER A 231 2.23 3.95 7.40
C SER A 231 1.99 5.28 8.08
N TYR A 232 1.63 5.23 9.36
CA TYR A 232 1.60 6.40 10.20
C TYR A 232 2.16 6.15 11.60
N THR A 233 2.61 7.23 12.24
CA THR A 233 3.05 7.24 13.63
C THR A 233 2.38 8.39 14.39
N ASN A 234 2.29 8.27 15.71
CA ASN A 234 1.86 9.34 16.58
C ASN A 234 3.05 9.80 17.44
N VAL A 235 3.37 11.08 17.37
CA VAL A 235 4.49 11.73 18.08
C VAL A 235 4.03 13.02 18.73
N PHE A 236 4.94 13.70 19.42
CA PHE A 236 4.64 14.91 20.16
C PHE A 236 5.53 16.08 19.77
N VAL A 237 4.93 17.27 19.82
CA VAL A 237 5.65 18.54 19.89
C VAL A 237 5.49 19.08 21.30
N GLU A 238 6.60 19.40 21.97
CA GLU A 238 6.61 19.81 23.37
C GLU A 238 7.05 21.26 23.50
N PHE A 239 6.38 22.02 24.38
CA PHE A 239 6.78 23.37 24.72
C PHE A 239 7.48 23.40 26.08
N LEU A 240 8.69 23.96 26.13
CA LEU A 240 9.41 24.26 27.37
C LEU A 240 9.61 25.78 27.45
N SER A 241 9.33 26.36 28.62
CA SER A 241 9.48 27.80 28.87
C SER A 241 10.91 28.27 28.82
#